data_AF-A0A8J7HHU9-F1
#
_entry.id   AF-A0A8J7HHU9-F1
#
_cell.length_a   1.000
_cell.length_b   1.000
_cell.length_c   1.000
_cell.angle_alpha   90.00
_cell.angle_beta   90.00
_cell.angle_gamma   90.00
#
_symmetry.space_group_name_H-M   'P 1'
#
loop_
_entity.id
_entity.type
_entity.pdbx_description
1 polymer ?
#
loop_
_entity_poly.entity_id
_entity_poly.type
_entity_poly.pdbx_seq_one_letter_code
_entity_poly.pdbx_strand_id
1 'polypeptide(L)' 'MLEDPENPKEVWTDYVWADTEAEAMQKCQLKAQEATVQGKTVVRLVGQPKKVGKGKRYECQFEGEIYDA' A
#
# COMPACT_ATOMS: atom_id res chain seq x y z
N MET A 1 -30.20 -9.07 -12.15
CA MET A 1 -28.95 -9.22 -11.38
C MET A 1 -28.28 -7.85 -11.49
N LEU A 2 -28.24 -7.06 -10.42
CA LEU A 2 -27.43 -5.85 -10.42
C LEU A 2 -25.99 -6.35 -10.36
N GLU A 3 -25.24 -6.16 -11.45
CA GLU A 3 -23.79 -6.29 -11.41
C GLU A 3 -23.28 -5.14 -10.53
N ASP A 4 -22.85 -5.47 -9.32
CA ASP A 4 -22.05 -4.58 -8.50
C ASP A 4 -20.83 -4.17 -9.36
N PRO A 5 -20.65 -2.87 -9.68
CA PRO A 5 -19.37 -2.40 -10.18
C PRO A 5 -18.41 -2.44 -9.00
N GLU A 6 -17.90 -3.62 -8.66
CA GLU A 6 -16.74 -3.74 -7.80
C GLU A 6 -15.60 -3.07 -8.56
N ASN A 7 -15.36 -1.78 -8.27
CA ASN A 7 -14.21 -1.05 -8.76
C ASN A 7 -13.00 -1.99 -8.66
N PRO A 8 -12.28 -2.27 -9.77
CA PRO A 8 -11.16 -3.17 -9.71
C PRO A 8 -10.15 -2.63 -8.70
N LYS A 9 -9.99 -3.35 -7.59
CA LYS A 9 -8.99 -3.03 -6.56
C LYS A 9 -7.75 -3.84 -6.85
N GLU A 10 -6.63 -3.15 -7.01
CA GLU A 10 -5.33 -3.80 -7.12
C GLU A 10 -4.68 -3.82 -5.75
N VAL A 11 -4.35 -5.02 -5.27
CA VAL A 11 -3.59 -5.19 -4.03
C VAL A 11 -2.19 -5.64 -4.39
N TRP A 12 -1.20 -4.87 -3.99
CA TRP A 12 0.21 -5.23 -4.17
C TRP A 12 0.98 -5.04 -2.87
N THR A 13 2.11 -5.72 -2.76
CA THR A 13 3.01 -5.59 -1.62
C THR A 13 4.28 -4.89 -2.03
N ASP A 14 4.72 -3.92 -1.25
CA ASP A 14 5.98 -3.23 -1.44
C ASP A 14 6.80 -3.24 -0.14
N TYR A 15 8.09 -2.99 -0.26
CA TYR A 15 9.03 -3.13 0.84
C TYR A 15 9.65 -1.79 1.22
N VAL A 16 9.78 -1.57 2.53
CA VAL A 16 10.49 -0.42 3.08
C VAL A 16 11.59 -0.86 4.02
N TRP A 17 12.65 -0.07 4.08
CA TRP A 17 13.71 -0.24 5.05
C TRP A 17 13.49 0.74 6.19
N ALA A 18 13.36 0.22 7.41
CA ALA A 18 13.13 0.99 8.60
C ALA A 18 13.79 0.37 9.82
N ASP A 19 14.22 1.21 10.75
CA ASP A 19 14.82 0.75 12.01
C ASP A 19 13.75 0.26 13.01
N THR A 20 12.54 0.81 12.94
CA THR A 20 11.43 0.52 13.84
C THR A 20 10.13 0.29 13.07
N GLU A 21 9.16 -0.37 13.70
CA GLU A 21 7.80 -0.54 13.15
C GLU A 21 7.09 0.79 12.93
N ALA A 22 7.29 1.76 13.82
CA ALA A 22 6.72 3.10 13.68
C ALA A 22 7.29 3.84 12.46
N GLU A 23 8.60 3.73 12.23
CA GLU A 23 9.24 4.31 11.05
C GLU A 23 8.81 3.58 9.76
N ALA A 24 8.66 2.26 9.81
CA ALA A 24 8.14 1.47 8.69
C ALA A 24 6.72 1.92 8.33
N MET A 25 5.86 2.13 9.33
CA MET A 25 4.49 2.57 9.13
C MET A 25 4.42 3.96 8.49
N GLN A 26 5.21 4.92 8.97
CA GLN A 26 5.29 6.26 8.38
C GLN A 26 5.77 6.21 6.92
N LYS A 27 6.82 5.44 6.64
CA LYS A 27 7.35 5.26 5.27
C LYS A 27 6.32 4.63 4.35
N CYS A 28 5.57 3.64 4.82
CA CYS A 28 4.53 3.01 4.01
C CYS A 28 3.34 3.94 3.79
N GLN A 29 2.90 4.69 4.79
CA GLN A 29 1.85 5.70 4.60
C GLN A 29 2.27 6.81 3.62
N LEU A 30 3.52 7.25 3.66
CA LEU A 30 4.06 8.21 2.70
C LEU A 30 4.05 7.64 1.29
N LYS A 31 4.53 6.41 1.09
CA LYS A 31 4.47 5.73 -0.22
C LYS A 31 3.05 5.59 -0.75
N ALA A 32 2.08 5.25 0.10
CA ALA A 32 0.68 5.19 -0.30
C ALA A 32 0.16 6.56 -0.79
N GLN A 33 0.49 7.63 -0.08
CA GLN A 33 0.13 9.00 -0.50
C GLN A 33 0.83 9.41 -1.80
N GLU A 34 2.12 9.12 -1.94
CA GLU A 34 2.88 9.42 -3.16
C GLU A 34 2.33 8.65 -4.36
N ALA A 35 2.05 7.35 -4.20
CA ALA A 35 1.41 6.53 -5.22
C ALA A 35 0.02 7.06 -5.58
N THR A 36 -0.72 7.59 -4.60
CA THR A 36 -2.02 8.22 -4.83
C THR A 36 -1.91 9.46 -5.72
N VAL A 37 -0.94 10.32 -5.42
CA VAL A 37 -0.70 11.55 -6.18
C VAL A 37 -0.16 11.24 -7.59
N GLN A 38 0.75 10.26 -7.72
CA GLN A 38 1.36 9.90 -9.00
C GLN A 38 0.40 9.14 -9.92
N GLY A 39 -0.30 8.13 -9.38
CA GLY A 39 -1.22 7.28 -10.14
C GLY A 39 -2.60 7.92 -10.36
N LYS A 40 -2.87 9.09 -9.74
CA LYS A 40 -4.20 9.70 -9.66
C LYS A 40 -5.28 8.74 -9.18
N THR A 41 -4.90 7.75 -8.38
CA THR A 41 -5.82 6.74 -7.87
C THR A 41 -5.61 6.52 -6.39
N VAL A 42 -6.65 6.24 -5.62
CA VAL A 42 -6.55 6.17 -4.17
C VAL A 42 -5.79 4.91 -3.78
N VAL A 43 -4.57 5.07 -3.25
CA VAL A 43 -3.74 4.00 -2.71
C VAL A 43 -3.73 4.08 -1.18
N ARG A 44 -4.07 2.97 -0.52
CA ARG A 44 -4.19 2.86 0.94
C ARG A 44 -3.28 1.77 1.45
N LEU A 45 -2.64 2.00 2.59
CA LEU A 45 -1.92 0.96 3.30
C LEU A 45 -2.94 -0.01 3.93
N VAL A 46 -2.87 -1.27 3.54
CA VAL A 46 -3.68 -2.36 4.09
C VAL A 46 -2.86 -3.08 5.16
N GLY A 47 -3.42 -3.14 6.37
CA GLY A 47 -2.78 -3.82 7.50
C GLY A 47 -1.56 -3.08 8.05
N GLN A 48 -0.74 -3.82 8.80
CA GLN A 48 0.46 -3.29 9.47
C GLN A 48 1.73 -3.79 8.78
N PRO A 49 2.79 -2.95 8.72
CA PRO A 49 4.08 -3.34 8.16
C PRO A 49 4.65 -4.56 8.91
N LYS A 50 4.86 -5.67 8.20
CA LYS A 50 5.45 -6.88 8.79
C LYS A 50 6.94 -6.93 8.53
N LYS A 51 7.73 -7.12 9.59
CA LYS A 51 9.18 -7.33 9.45
C LYS A 51 9.44 -8.64 8.69
N VAL A 52 10.12 -8.55 7.56
CA VAL A 52 10.45 -9.70 6.71
C VAL A 52 11.96 -9.97 6.75
N GLY A 53 12.32 -11.18 7.18
CA GLY A 53 13.70 -11.67 7.21
C GLY A 53 14.54 -11.16 8.39
N LYS A 54 15.86 -11.39 8.31
CA LYS A 54 16.86 -11.00 9.34
C LYS A 54 17.44 -9.60 9.08
N GLY A 55 16.58 -8.59 8.90
CA GLY A 55 17.03 -7.23 8.59
C GLY A 55 16.05 -6.15 8.99
N LYS A 56 16.29 -4.93 8.49
CA LYS A 56 15.44 -3.74 8.67
C LYS A 56 14.33 -3.64 7.61
N ARG A 57 13.99 -4.75 6.95
CA ARG A 57 13.03 -4.77 5.85
C ARG A 57 11.63 -5.06 6.39
N TYR A 58 10.69 -4.22 6.03
CA TYR A 58 9.28 -4.34 6.37
C TYR A 58 8.48 -4.46 5.08
N GLU A 59 7.57 -5.41 5.05
CA GLU A 59 6.60 -5.63 3.99
C GLU A 59 5.34 -4.86 4.31
N CYS A 60 4.90 -4.05 3.35
CA CYS A 60 3.70 -3.24 3.41
C CYS A 60 2.78 -3.64 2.28
N GLN A 61 1.51 -3.87 2.61
CA GLN A 61 0.49 -4.19 1.62
C GLN A 61 -0.27 -2.92 1.27
N PHE A 62 -0.45 -2.66 0.00
CA PHE A 62 -1.15 -1.51 -0.53
C PHE A 62 -2.36 -1.97 -1.32
N GLU A 63 -3.46 -1.24 -1.21
CA GLU A 63 -4.66 -1.39 -2.02
C GLU A 63 -4.88 -0.10 -2.79
N GLY A 64 -4.82 -0.18 -4.11
CA GLY A 64 -5.17 0.89 -5.03
C GLY A 64 -6.54 0.64 -5.65
N GLU A 65 -7.37 1.66 -5.74
CA GLU A 65 -8.52 1.64 -6.64
C GLU A 65 -7.99 1.74 -8.09
N ILE A 66 -8.60 1.09 -9.07
CA ILE A 66 -8.31 1.34 -10.49
C ILE A 66 -9.55 2.01 -11.08
N TYR A 67 -9.40 3.27 -11.49
CA TYR A 67 -10.41 3.94 -12.31
C TYR A 67 -10.02 3.70 -13.76
N ASP A 68 -10.74 2.81 -14.45
CA ASP A 68 -10.69 2.74 -15.91
C ASP A 68 -11.23 4.08 -16.43
N ALA A 69 -10.39 4.83 -17.13
CA ALA A 69 -10.66 6.21 -17.56
C ALA A 69 -11.57 6.27 -18.80
#